data_AF-A0A128A651-F1
#
_entry.id   AF-A0A128A651-F1
#
_cell.length_a   1.000
_cell.length_b   1.000
_cell.length_c   1.000
_cell.angle_alpha   90.00
_cell.angle_beta   90.00
_cell.angle_gamma   90.00
#
_symmetry.space_group_name_H-M   'P 1'
#
loop_
_entity.id
_entity.type
_entity.pdbx_description
1 polymer ?
#
loop_
_entity_poly.entity_id
_entity_poly.type
_entity_poly.pdbx_seq_one_letter_code
_entity_poly.pdbx_strand_id
1 'polypeptide(L)'
;MKILFGLLIIPILLLSGYQAFGQQVSMGDAPHEVIKVTIDETSTAHVTHEINSTAANLKPIQVDTINGDMSNLAVTDSNGNPVEYAKIQKTPLSVIINASQRNMTLIKYDLANVVTNTDGVWKWNYYEPQDTDFTAFHFPKGVDMVWANGRPVYLGNLGLGQHGNGFTLQYVINEPVNIQTVQLAGKNFAVGVRTVAGVGSYAFDQSLKAYSFNVDKANIPITVIIPQDLLSGPYVVTINGNATLHQEFHYNATHAWIGLDPVKSGTVQITGGAVGQGQTTPPGSSDSATVGSNPPSSDNSGVSGSGLNVPSDNTSIYLVIGGIIAAGVAGIIIVKKTRSKPVPKP
;
A
#
# COMPACT_ATOMS: atom_id res chain seq x y z
N MET A 1 67.86 -13.14 -22.58
CA MET A 1 67.35 -12.00 -21.80
C MET A 1 66.38 -11.23 -22.69
N LYS A 2 65.20 -10.88 -22.16
CA LYS A 2 64.15 -10.02 -22.76
C LYS A 2 63.19 -10.77 -23.71
N ILE A 3 62.10 -11.35 -23.17
CA ILE A 3 60.78 -10.72 -22.91
C ILE A 3 60.03 -10.54 -24.24
N LEU A 4 59.06 -11.41 -24.57
CA LEU A 4 57.61 -11.29 -24.30
C LEU A 4 56.99 -10.06 -25.01
N PHE A 5 55.71 -10.18 -25.40
CA PHE A 5 54.86 -9.18 -26.11
C PHE A 5 54.73 -9.35 -27.63
N GLY A 6 54.26 -10.53 -28.05
CA GLY A 6 53.56 -10.75 -29.31
C GLY A 6 52.08 -11.06 -29.05
N LEU A 7 51.41 -10.22 -28.27
CA LEU A 7 49.98 -10.30 -27.95
C LEU A 7 49.61 -8.98 -27.31
N LEU A 8 48.86 -8.12 -28.03
CA LEU A 8 47.83 -7.20 -27.53
C LEU A 8 47.62 -6.01 -28.49
N ILE A 9 47.12 -6.20 -29.70
CA ILE A 9 46.44 -5.11 -30.43
C ILE A 9 45.24 -5.73 -31.15
N ILE A 10 44.06 -5.10 -30.97
CA ILE A 10 42.69 -5.54 -31.25
C ILE A 10 42.07 -6.22 -30.00
N PRO A 11 41.02 -5.67 -29.33
CA PRO A 11 40.02 -4.67 -29.78
C PRO A 11 39.68 -3.54 -28.77
N ILE A 12 39.67 -2.26 -29.16
CA ILE A 12 39.08 -1.15 -28.35
C ILE A 12 37.96 -0.40 -29.09
N LEU A 13 37.43 -0.95 -30.18
CA LEU A 13 36.38 -0.27 -30.98
C LEU A 13 35.02 -0.99 -31.00
N LEU A 14 34.80 -1.98 -30.13
CA LEU A 14 33.51 -2.68 -30.00
C LEU A 14 32.90 -2.61 -28.60
N LEU A 15 33.39 -1.72 -27.73
CA LEU A 15 32.90 -1.54 -26.35
C LEU A 15 32.28 -0.16 -26.07
N SER A 16 32.10 0.70 -27.09
CA SER A 16 31.45 2.01 -26.95
C SER A 16 29.95 2.02 -27.23
N GLY A 17 29.32 0.85 -27.44
CA GLY A 17 27.91 0.72 -27.85
C GLY A 17 26.88 0.46 -26.75
N TYR A 18 27.29 0.23 -25.50
CA TYR A 18 26.41 -0.09 -24.37
C TYR A 18 27.17 0.37 -23.10
N GLN A 19 26.76 1.28 -22.22
CA GLN A 19 25.46 1.87 -21.90
C GLN A 19 25.70 3.32 -21.47
N ALA A 20 25.18 4.30 -22.22
CA ALA A 20 24.74 5.52 -21.59
C ALA A 20 23.32 5.22 -21.10
N PHE A 21 23.18 4.59 -19.93
CA PHE A 21 21.95 4.77 -19.18
C PHE A 21 21.90 6.26 -18.88
N GLY A 22 20.96 6.94 -19.55
CA GLY A 22 20.82 8.38 -19.44
C GLY A 22 20.79 8.77 -17.98
N GLN A 23 21.73 9.61 -17.57
CA GLN A 23 21.44 10.54 -16.49
C GLN A 23 20.17 11.27 -16.94
N GLN A 24 19.04 10.92 -16.34
CA GLN A 24 17.84 11.73 -16.45
C GLN A 24 18.25 13.12 -15.96
N VAL A 25 18.31 14.07 -16.89
CA VAL A 25 18.62 15.46 -16.59
C VAL A 25 17.46 15.96 -15.74
N SER A 26 17.61 15.95 -14.42
CA SER A 26 16.67 16.66 -13.54
C SER A 26 16.90 18.16 -13.73
N MET A 27 15.83 18.89 -14.04
CA MET A 27 15.87 20.35 -14.22
C MET A 27 15.56 21.12 -12.93
N GLY A 28 15.33 20.41 -11.82
CA GLY A 28 15.05 20.97 -10.50
C GLY A 28 15.50 20.04 -9.36
N ASP A 29 15.34 20.49 -8.13
CA ASP A 29 15.49 19.64 -6.95
C ASP A 29 14.24 18.74 -6.81
N ALA A 30 14.37 17.64 -6.05
CA ALA A 30 13.26 16.76 -5.71
C ALA A 30 12.22 17.48 -4.82
N PRO A 31 10.91 17.16 -4.95
CA PRO A 31 9.88 17.71 -4.10
C PRO A 31 9.88 17.05 -2.71
N HIS A 32 9.35 17.75 -1.71
CA HIS A 32 8.77 17.13 -0.52
C HIS A 32 7.26 17.09 -0.73
N GLU A 33 6.71 15.91 -0.93
CA GLU A 33 5.30 15.78 -1.32
C GLU A 33 4.61 14.57 -0.70
N VAL A 34 3.31 14.73 -0.49
CA VAL A 34 2.39 13.63 -0.24
C VAL A 34 1.48 13.50 -1.45
N ILE A 35 1.38 12.29 -1.99
CA ILE A 35 0.46 11.99 -3.08
C ILE A 35 -0.82 11.40 -2.50
N LYS A 36 -1.97 11.91 -2.92
CA LYS A 36 -3.29 11.35 -2.62
C LYS A 36 -3.88 10.79 -3.90
N VAL A 37 -4.28 9.53 -3.86
CA VAL A 37 -4.92 8.82 -4.96
C VAL A 37 -6.29 8.36 -4.49
N THR A 38 -7.34 8.82 -5.16
CA THR A 38 -8.70 8.34 -4.93
C THR A 38 -9.18 7.62 -6.17
N ILE A 39 -9.42 6.31 -6.06
CA ILE A 39 -9.94 5.49 -7.16
C ILE A 39 -11.46 5.49 -7.06
N ASP A 40 -12.14 5.79 -8.16
CA ASP A 40 -13.60 5.78 -8.24
C ASP A 40 -14.15 4.43 -8.75
N GLU A 41 -15.48 4.30 -8.77
CA GLU A 41 -16.16 3.09 -9.26
C GLU A 41 -16.01 2.89 -10.78
N THR A 42 -15.51 3.90 -11.51
CA THR A 42 -15.35 3.89 -12.97
C THR A 42 -13.94 3.54 -13.43
N SER A 43 -13.04 3.14 -12.53
CA SER A 43 -11.60 2.86 -12.75
C SER A 43 -10.71 4.08 -12.96
N THR A 44 -11.24 5.28 -12.72
CA THR A 44 -10.48 6.52 -12.79
C THR A 44 -9.81 6.79 -11.45
N ALA A 45 -8.53 7.13 -11.47
CA ALA A 45 -7.83 7.64 -10.28
C ALA A 45 -7.74 9.17 -10.35
N HIS A 46 -8.26 9.82 -9.31
CA HIS A 46 -8.08 11.24 -9.06
C HIS A 46 -6.83 11.42 -8.20
N VAL A 47 -5.81 12.07 -8.76
CA VAL A 47 -4.51 12.25 -8.11
C VAL A 47 -4.35 13.70 -7.65
N THR A 48 -3.83 13.89 -6.44
CA THR A 48 -3.36 15.18 -5.94
C THR A 48 -1.98 15.02 -5.34
N HIS A 49 -0.99 15.73 -5.88
CA HIS A 49 0.29 15.94 -5.22
C HIS A 49 0.16 17.17 -4.33
N GLU A 50 0.44 17.03 -3.04
CA GLU A 50 0.51 18.12 -2.07
C GLU A 50 1.98 18.45 -1.81
N ILE A 51 2.46 19.52 -2.41
CA ILE A 51 3.87 19.91 -2.36
C ILE A 51 4.11 20.86 -1.20
N ASN A 52 5.05 20.50 -0.33
CA ASN A 52 5.48 21.31 0.80
C ASN A 52 7.00 21.45 0.86
N SER A 53 7.58 21.99 -0.22
CA SER A 53 9.02 22.15 -0.35
C SER A 53 9.49 23.51 0.20
N THR A 54 9.83 23.58 1.48
CA THR A 54 10.26 24.82 2.15
C THR A 54 11.78 25.04 2.17
N ALA A 55 12.53 24.44 1.23
CA ALA A 55 13.98 24.59 1.18
C ALA A 55 14.41 26.08 1.09
N ALA A 56 15.63 26.42 1.51
CA ALA A 56 16.11 27.81 1.51
C ALA A 56 16.71 28.27 0.16
N ASN A 57 16.90 27.36 -0.80
CA ASN A 57 17.55 27.65 -2.08
C ASN A 57 16.56 28.19 -3.13
N LEU A 58 16.94 29.09 -4.03
CA LEU A 58 16.02 29.61 -5.07
C LEU A 58 15.87 28.66 -6.28
N LYS A 59 15.95 27.35 -6.05
CA LYS A 59 15.88 26.37 -7.14
C LYS A 59 14.44 25.93 -7.43
N PRO A 60 14.07 25.78 -8.71
CA PRO A 60 12.80 25.15 -9.05
C PRO A 60 12.79 23.69 -8.59
N ILE A 61 11.60 23.15 -8.40
CA ILE A 61 11.41 21.71 -8.15
C ILE A 61 10.84 21.05 -9.40
N GLN A 62 11.19 19.79 -9.61
CA GLN A 62 10.61 18.97 -10.67
C GLN A 62 9.78 17.87 -10.01
N VAL A 63 8.48 17.83 -10.32
CA VAL A 63 7.55 16.82 -9.79
C VAL A 63 7.20 15.87 -10.92
N ASP A 64 7.51 14.60 -10.74
CA ASP A 64 7.12 13.54 -11.66
C ASP A 64 5.68 13.12 -11.35
N THR A 65 4.84 13.02 -12.39
CA THR A 65 3.48 12.49 -12.25
C THR A 65 3.50 10.96 -12.18
N ILE A 66 2.40 10.36 -11.73
CA ILE A 66 2.16 8.92 -11.87
C ILE A 66 1.92 8.62 -13.35
N ASN A 67 2.54 7.54 -13.84
CA ASN A 67 2.38 7.11 -15.23
C ASN A 67 0.95 6.63 -15.53
N GLY A 68 0.34 7.10 -16.62
CA GLY A 68 -0.99 6.69 -17.05
C GLY A 68 -1.58 7.59 -18.14
N ASP A 69 -2.81 7.31 -18.56
CA ASP A 69 -3.58 8.15 -19.49
C ASP A 69 -4.14 9.36 -18.75
N MET A 70 -3.36 10.45 -18.77
CA MET A 70 -3.59 11.62 -17.94
C MET A 70 -4.51 12.65 -18.61
N SER A 71 -5.49 13.14 -17.86
CA SER A 71 -6.34 14.26 -18.24
C SER A 71 -6.54 15.25 -17.08
N ASN A 72 -7.20 16.38 -17.34
CA ASN A 72 -7.61 17.37 -16.32
C ASN A 72 -6.48 17.90 -15.42
N LEU A 73 -5.25 18.01 -15.95
CA LEU A 73 -4.12 18.55 -15.20
C LEU A 73 -4.35 20.02 -14.81
N ALA A 74 -4.36 20.28 -13.52
CA ALA A 74 -4.44 21.60 -12.90
C ALA A 74 -3.33 21.77 -11.86
N VAL A 75 -2.72 22.95 -11.82
CA VAL A 75 -1.68 23.30 -10.84
C VAL A 75 -2.12 24.58 -10.14
N THR A 76 -2.35 24.51 -8.84
CA THR A 76 -2.89 25.63 -8.05
C THR A 76 -2.13 25.84 -6.75
N ASP A 77 -2.28 27.02 -6.15
CA ASP A 77 -1.92 27.24 -4.75
C ASP A 77 -2.95 26.60 -3.80
N SER A 78 -2.75 26.77 -2.49
CA SER A 78 -3.66 26.29 -1.44
C SER A 78 -5.02 26.97 -1.42
N ASN A 79 -5.16 28.13 -2.08
CA ASN A 79 -6.44 28.85 -2.22
C ASN A 79 -7.17 28.49 -3.52
N GLY A 80 -6.58 27.63 -4.37
CA GLY A 80 -7.12 27.23 -5.66
C GLY A 80 -6.80 28.20 -6.81
N ASN A 81 -5.92 29.18 -6.61
CA ASN A 81 -5.50 30.07 -7.69
C ASN A 81 -4.51 29.34 -8.61
N PRO A 82 -4.58 29.54 -9.94
CA PRO A 82 -3.61 28.97 -10.86
C PRO A 82 -2.18 29.41 -10.55
N VAL A 83 -1.25 28.45 -10.59
CA VAL A 83 0.18 28.68 -10.45
C VAL A 83 0.85 28.57 -11.82
N GLU A 84 1.90 29.35 -12.06
CA GLU A 84 2.68 29.23 -13.29
C GLU A 84 3.62 28.03 -13.20
N TYR A 85 3.65 27.21 -14.26
CA TYR A 85 4.47 26.00 -14.29
C TYR A 85 4.90 25.67 -15.72
N ALA A 86 5.97 24.89 -15.84
CA ALA A 86 6.38 24.30 -17.12
C ALA A 86 6.14 22.79 -17.11
N LYS A 87 5.96 22.20 -18.30
CA LYS A 87 5.83 20.76 -18.51
C LYS A 87 7.09 20.22 -19.19
N ILE A 88 7.63 19.12 -18.68
CA ILE A 88 8.64 18.32 -19.38
C ILE A 88 7.92 17.14 -20.02
N GLN A 89 7.86 17.14 -21.36
CA GLN A 89 7.23 16.07 -22.13
C GLN A 89 8.12 14.81 -22.13
N LYS A 90 8.10 14.09 -21.00
CA LYS A 90 8.68 12.75 -20.82
C LYS A 90 7.61 11.79 -20.30
N THR A 91 7.96 10.52 -20.14
CA THR A 91 7.07 9.49 -19.58
C THR A 91 7.66 8.96 -18.26
N PRO A 92 6.96 9.11 -17.12
CA PRO A 92 5.73 9.89 -16.94
C PRO A 92 5.98 11.40 -17.10
N LEU A 93 4.91 12.19 -17.36
CA LEU A 93 5.01 13.65 -17.48
C LEU A 93 5.63 14.24 -16.21
N SER A 94 6.41 15.32 -16.36
CA SER A 94 6.86 16.10 -15.19
C SER A 94 6.43 17.55 -15.27
N VAL A 95 6.22 18.12 -14.09
CA VAL A 95 5.88 19.53 -13.89
C VAL A 95 7.03 20.21 -13.18
N ILE A 96 7.47 21.37 -13.69
CA ILE A 96 8.46 22.22 -13.02
C ILE A 96 7.71 23.36 -12.33
N ILE A 97 7.93 23.50 -11.02
CA ILE A 97 7.38 24.59 -10.20
C ILE A 97 8.50 25.57 -9.82
N ASN A 98 8.23 26.87 -9.96
CA ASN A 98 9.18 27.92 -9.59
C ASN A 98 9.45 27.92 -8.07
N ALA A 99 10.66 28.30 -7.69
CA ALA A 99 11.10 28.39 -6.29
C ALA A 99 10.19 29.27 -5.41
N SER A 100 9.53 30.29 -5.98
CA SER A 100 8.60 31.15 -5.24
C SER A 100 7.23 30.53 -4.96
N GLN A 101 6.88 29.44 -5.64
CA GLN A 101 5.53 28.84 -5.62
C GLN A 101 5.51 27.44 -5.00
N ARG A 102 6.66 26.82 -4.76
CA ARG A 102 6.78 25.43 -4.27
C ARG A 102 6.31 25.15 -2.83
N ASN A 103 5.82 26.16 -2.12
CA ASN A 103 5.21 25.99 -0.81
C ASN A 103 3.68 25.95 -0.98
N MET A 104 3.06 24.83 -0.62
CA MET A 104 1.60 24.62 -0.69
C MET A 104 1.04 24.68 -2.13
N THR A 105 1.79 24.15 -3.10
CA THR A 105 1.25 23.91 -4.46
C THR A 105 0.56 22.56 -4.51
N LEU A 106 -0.57 22.52 -5.21
CA LEU A 106 -1.34 21.32 -5.51
C LEU A 106 -1.25 21.01 -7.00
N ILE A 107 -0.81 19.80 -7.35
CA ILE A 107 -0.89 19.30 -8.72
C ILE A 107 -1.99 18.24 -8.76
N LYS A 108 -3.05 18.50 -9.51
CA LYS A 108 -4.23 17.64 -9.63
C LYS A 108 -4.39 17.15 -11.05
N TYR A 109 -4.73 15.88 -11.23
CA TYR A 109 -5.04 15.29 -12.53
C TYR A 109 -5.79 13.99 -12.36
N ASP A 110 -6.41 13.54 -13.45
CA ASP A 110 -7.09 12.24 -13.52
C ASP A 110 -6.27 11.27 -14.36
N LEU A 111 -6.23 10.01 -13.95
CA LEU A 111 -5.69 8.91 -14.71
C LEU A 111 -6.81 7.94 -15.06
N ALA A 112 -7.15 7.83 -16.35
CA ALA A 112 -8.18 6.93 -16.82
C ALA A 112 -7.67 5.48 -16.85
N ASN A 113 -8.53 4.53 -16.49
CA ASN A 113 -8.29 3.08 -16.62
C ASN A 113 -7.00 2.59 -15.94
N VAL A 114 -6.61 3.17 -14.80
CA VAL A 114 -5.38 2.76 -14.07
C VAL A 114 -5.49 1.37 -13.46
N VAL A 115 -6.73 0.96 -13.15
CA VAL A 115 -7.05 -0.37 -12.65
C VAL A 115 -7.72 -1.16 -13.76
N THR A 116 -7.30 -2.41 -13.94
CA THR A 116 -7.94 -3.34 -14.87
C THR A 116 -8.77 -4.35 -14.10
N ASN A 117 -10.02 -4.56 -14.51
CA ASN A 117 -10.86 -5.63 -13.97
C ASN A 117 -10.67 -6.92 -14.77
N THR A 118 -10.22 -7.97 -14.10
CA THR A 118 -10.18 -9.33 -14.65
C THR A 118 -10.91 -10.27 -13.70
N ASP A 119 -11.96 -10.93 -14.18
CA ASP A 119 -12.76 -11.87 -13.39
C ASP A 119 -13.32 -11.26 -12.08
N GLY A 120 -13.65 -9.96 -12.08
CA GLY A 120 -14.17 -9.28 -10.89
C GLY A 120 -13.10 -8.75 -9.92
N VAL A 121 -11.82 -9.02 -10.19
CA VAL A 121 -10.69 -8.48 -9.40
C VAL A 121 -10.09 -7.29 -10.13
N TRP A 122 -10.10 -6.13 -9.48
CA TRP A 122 -9.41 -4.94 -9.95
C TRP A 122 -7.93 -5.02 -9.60
N LYS A 123 -7.05 -4.67 -10.55
CA LYS A 123 -5.60 -4.73 -10.37
C LYS A 123 -4.91 -3.47 -10.87
N TRP A 124 -3.92 -2.99 -10.13
CA TRP A 124 -3.03 -1.91 -10.55
C TRP A 124 -1.59 -2.22 -10.13
N ASN A 125 -0.66 -2.15 -11.07
CA ASN A 125 0.76 -2.11 -10.77
C ASN A 125 1.17 -0.65 -10.61
N TYR A 126 1.10 -0.17 -9.37
CA TYR A 126 1.46 1.19 -9.02
C TYR A 126 2.98 1.32 -8.93
N TYR A 127 3.51 2.39 -9.52
CA TYR A 127 4.90 2.80 -9.37
C TYR A 127 4.90 4.20 -8.78
N GLU A 128 5.52 4.33 -7.61
CA GLU A 128 5.65 5.62 -6.93
C GLU A 128 6.53 6.55 -7.78
N PRO A 129 6.13 7.82 -7.99
CA PRO A 129 7.02 8.83 -8.53
C PRO A 129 8.30 8.95 -7.71
N GLN A 130 9.37 9.45 -8.33
CA GLN A 130 10.64 9.60 -7.63
C GLN A 130 10.53 10.60 -6.48
N ASP A 131 11.16 10.27 -5.36
CA ASP A 131 11.33 11.16 -4.19
C ASP A 131 10.01 11.62 -3.52
N THR A 132 8.94 10.84 -3.66
CA THR A 132 7.69 11.01 -2.90
C THR A 132 7.90 10.60 -1.43
N ASP A 133 7.40 11.40 -0.48
CA ASP A 133 7.48 11.04 0.95
C ASP A 133 6.51 9.90 1.26
N PHE A 134 5.32 9.91 0.67
CA PHE A 134 4.29 8.90 0.86
C PHE A 134 3.13 9.03 -0.14
N THR A 135 2.54 7.89 -0.52
CA THR A 135 1.29 7.84 -1.29
C THR A 135 0.12 7.29 -0.44
N ALA A 136 -0.96 8.07 -0.35
CA ALA A 136 -2.22 7.72 0.30
C ALA A 136 -3.28 7.28 -0.71
N PHE A 137 -3.74 6.04 -0.62
CA PHE A 137 -4.80 5.47 -1.45
C PHE A 137 -6.15 5.46 -0.74
N HIS A 138 -7.17 5.91 -1.46
CA HIS A 138 -8.58 5.78 -1.10
C HIS A 138 -9.29 4.96 -2.17
N PHE A 139 -10.16 4.07 -1.71
CA PHE A 139 -10.82 3.09 -2.54
C PHE A 139 -12.30 3.41 -2.74
N PRO A 140 -12.92 2.88 -3.80
CA PRO A 140 -14.36 3.02 -4.01
C PRO A 140 -15.15 2.45 -2.84
N LYS A 141 -16.39 2.93 -2.67
CA LYS A 141 -17.30 2.39 -1.67
C LYS A 141 -17.52 0.89 -1.91
N GLY A 142 -17.54 0.11 -0.83
CA GLY A 142 -17.68 -1.35 -0.89
C GLY A 142 -16.34 -2.09 -0.96
N VAL A 143 -15.21 -1.38 -0.92
CA VAL A 143 -13.89 -1.94 -0.69
C VAL A 143 -13.50 -1.72 0.77
N ASP A 144 -13.41 -2.80 1.54
CA ASP A 144 -12.95 -2.81 2.94
C ASP A 144 -11.66 -3.64 3.12
N MET A 145 -11.18 -4.26 2.04
CA MET A 145 -10.01 -5.12 2.01
C MET A 145 -9.31 -5.02 0.66
N VAL A 146 -7.98 -5.06 0.69
CA VAL A 146 -7.12 -5.02 -0.50
C VAL A 146 -6.01 -6.05 -0.38
N TRP A 147 -5.35 -6.32 -1.49
CA TRP A 147 -4.20 -7.19 -1.60
C TRP A 147 -3.03 -6.39 -2.14
N ALA A 148 -2.05 -6.12 -1.28
CA ALA A 148 -0.83 -5.39 -1.63
C ALA A 148 0.32 -6.39 -1.77
N ASN A 149 0.91 -6.51 -2.96
CA ASN A 149 1.94 -7.50 -3.28
C ASN A 149 1.54 -8.94 -2.89
N GLY A 150 0.27 -9.29 -3.15
CA GLY A 150 -0.29 -10.59 -2.81
C GLY A 150 -0.54 -10.81 -1.31
N ARG A 151 -0.45 -9.76 -0.48
CA ARG A 151 -0.75 -9.83 0.95
C ARG A 151 -2.07 -9.12 1.27
N PRO A 152 -3.00 -9.77 1.97
CA PRO A 152 -4.27 -9.17 2.35
C PRO A 152 -4.07 -8.09 3.40
N VAL A 153 -4.85 -7.01 3.29
CA VAL A 153 -4.87 -5.89 4.23
C VAL A 153 -6.32 -5.54 4.49
N TYR A 154 -6.74 -5.67 5.75
CA TYR A 154 -8.06 -5.21 6.17
C TYR A 154 -8.01 -3.69 6.39
N LEU A 155 -8.80 -2.94 5.62
CA LEU A 155 -8.87 -1.48 5.70
C LEU A 155 -9.98 -1.02 6.64
N GLY A 156 -11.09 -1.76 6.69
CA GLY A 156 -12.32 -1.26 7.32
C GLY A 156 -12.80 0.01 6.61
N ASN A 157 -12.74 1.16 7.30
CA ASN A 157 -13.09 2.47 6.75
C ASN A 157 -11.86 3.33 6.39
N LEU A 158 -10.66 2.77 6.42
CA LEU A 158 -9.40 3.49 6.24
C LEU A 158 -8.90 3.42 4.78
N GLY A 159 -7.94 4.27 4.46
CA GLY A 159 -7.14 4.18 3.24
C GLY A 159 -5.91 3.29 3.40
N LEU A 160 -5.21 3.03 2.30
CA LEU A 160 -3.91 2.35 2.31
C LEU A 160 -2.80 3.39 2.15
N GLY A 161 -1.80 3.29 3.02
CA GLY A 161 -0.56 4.03 2.92
C GLY A 161 0.55 3.24 2.28
N GLN A 162 1.25 3.82 1.32
CA GLN A 162 2.41 3.21 0.70
C GLN A 162 3.61 4.15 0.70
N HIS A 163 4.78 3.55 0.93
CA HIS A 163 6.09 4.18 0.79
C HIS A 163 7.03 3.19 0.08
N GLY A 164 7.85 3.67 -0.87
CA GLY A 164 8.86 2.89 -1.58
C GLY A 164 8.57 2.70 -3.07
N ASN A 165 9.20 1.74 -3.74
CA ASN A 165 9.21 1.69 -5.22
C ASN A 165 7.89 1.27 -5.91
N GLY A 166 6.74 1.44 -5.26
CA GLY A 166 5.43 0.97 -5.73
C GLY A 166 5.07 -0.45 -5.28
N PHE A 167 3.94 -0.95 -5.78
CA PHE A 167 3.39 -2.26 -5.42
C PHE A 167 2.30 -2.71 -6.40
N THR A 168 2.02 -4.01 -6.41
CA THR A 168 0.81 -4.54 -7.04
C THR A 168 -0.35 -4.44 -6.05
N LEU A 169 -1.38 -3.71 -6.44
CA LEU A 169 -2.64 -3.56 -5.71
C LEU A 169 -3.70 -4.43 -6.37
N GLN A 170 -4.46 -5.18 -5.57
CA GLN A 170 -5.67 -5.86 -6.03
C GLN A 170 -6.82 -5.65 -5.04
N TYR A 171 -8.04 -5.54 -5.53
CA TYR A 171 -9.23 -5.42 -4.67
C TYR A 171 -10.50 -5.86 -5.40
N VAL A 172 -11.56 -6.08 -4.63
CA VAL A 172 -12.90 -6.40 -5.13
C VAL A 172 -13.88 -5.39 -4.52
N ILE A 173 -14.73 -4.81 -5.36
CA ILE A 173 -15.80 -3.93 -4.91
C ILE A 173 -17.00 -4.80 -4.52
N ASN A 174 -17.54 -4.60 -3.31
CA ASN A 174 -18.65 -5.39 -2.77
C ASN A 174 -18.37 -6.89 -2.83
N GLU A 175 -17.20 -7.29 -2.32
CA GLU A 175 -16.76 -8.69 -2.37
C GLU A 175 -17.82 -9.63 -1.77
N PRO A 176 -18.28 -10.66 -2.52
CA PRO A 176 -19.33 -11.54 -2.04
C PRO A 176 -18.79 -12.45 -0.93
N VAL A 177 -19.69 -12.76 0.01
CA VAL A 177 -19.38 -13.64 1.15
C VAL A 177 -20.27 -14.87 1.10
N ASN A 178 -19.65 -16.04 0.91
CA ASN A 178 -20.34 -17.32 0.99
C ASN A 178 -20.30 -17.82 2.44
N ILE A 179 -21.46 -17.89 3.09
CA ILE A 179 -21.58 -18.37 4.47
C ILE A 179 -21.88 -19.87 4.48
N GLN A 180 -21.01 -20.63 5.13
CA GLN A 180 -21.12 -22.08 5.28
C GLN A 180 -21.32 -22.43 6.76
N THR A 181 -22.30 -23.26 7.07
CA THR A 181 -22.67 -23.58 8.45
C THR A 181 -22.09 -24.93 8.87
N VAL A 182 -21.17 -24.92 9.83
CA VAL A 182 -20.58 -26.12 10.42
C VAL A 182 -21.31 -26.47 11.72
N GLN A 183 -21.66 -27.74 11.88
CA GLN A 183 -22.34 -28.26 13.07
C GLN A 183 -21.35 -29.02 13.93
N LEU A 184 -21.15 -28.60 15.18
CA LEU A 184 -20.23 -29.26 16.10
C LEU A 184 -20.77 -29.19 17.53
N ALA A 185 -20.85 -30.34 18.20
CA ALA A 185 -21.32 -30.47 19.59
C ALA A 185 -22.67 -29.75 19.87
N GLY A 186 -23.60 -29.83 18.91
CA GLY A 186 -24.93 -29.20 19.02
C GLY A 186 -24.92 -27.68 18.82
N LYS A 187 -23.82 -27.09 18.34
CA LYS A 187 -23.70 -25.67 18.01
C LYS A 187 -23.46 -25.46 16.51
N ASN A 188 -24.02 -24.37 15.99
CA ASN A 188 -23.81 -23.91 14.62
C ASN A 188 -22.69 -22.89 14.60
N PHE A 189 -21.74 -23.06 13.69
CA PHE A 189 -20.65 -22.13 13.43
C PHE A 189 -20.75 -21.62 11.99
N ALA A 190 -20.78 -20.31 11.81
CA ALA A 190 -20.78 -19.70 10.49
C ALA A 190 -19.33 -19.44 10.05
N VAL A 191 -18.89 -20.09 8.98
CA VAL A 191 -17.60 -19.83 8.33
C VAL A 191 -17.88 -19.01 7.08
N GLY A 192 -17.22 -17.86 6.95
CA GLY A 192 -17.36 -16.99 5.78
C GLY A 192 -16.22 -17.20 4.79
N VAL A 193 -16.54 -17.34 3.51
CA VAL A 193 -15.55 -17.36 2.42
C VAL A 193 -15.81 -16.16 1.52
N ARG A 194 -14.91 -15.18 1.57
CA ARG A 194 -14.92 -13.99 0.72
C ARG A 194 -14.05 -14.22 -0.50
N THR A 195 -14.65 -14.20 -1.69
CA THR A 195 -13.94 -14.33 -2.97
C THR A 195 -14.92 -14.18 -4.13
N VAL A 196 -14.45 -13.72 -5.29
CA VAL A 196 -15.22 -13.73 -6.56
C VAL A 196 -15.13 -15.06 -7.31
N ALA A 197 -14.30 -16.01 -6.85
CA ALA A 197 -14.30 -17.37 -7.36
C ALA A 197 -15.60 -18.11 -6.98
N GLY A 198 -16.01 -19.06 -7.80
CA GLY A 198 -17.09 -19.97 -7.45
C GLY A 198 -16.68 -20.86 -6.29
N VAL A 199 -17.47 -20.84 -5.21
CA VAL A 199 -17.27 -21.66 -4.02
C VAL A 199 -18.22 -22.86 -4.06
N GLY A 200 -17.66 -24.05 -4.01
CA GLY A 200 -18.40 -25.30 -4.06
C GLY A 200 -18.74 -25.89 -2.69
N SER A 201 -18.97 -27.20 -2.67
CA SER A 201 -19.23 -27.98 -1.47
C SER A 201 -18.14 -27.83 -0.41
N TYR A 202 -18.54 -27.92 0.86
CA TYR A 202 -17.65 -27.86 2.01
C TYR A 202 -17.81 -29.06 2.93
N ALA A 203 -16.78 -29.30 3.73
CA ALA A 203 -16.76 -30.34 4.76
C ALA A 203 -16.00 -29.86 5.99
N PHE A 204 -16.37 -30.39 7.15
CA PHE A 204 -15.61 -30.24 8.38
C PHE A 204 -15.30 -31.62 8.94
N ASP A 205 -14.02 -31.95 9.02
CA ASP A 205 -13.52 -33.16 9.65
C ASP A 205 -13.05 -32.83 11.07
N GLN A 206 -13.85 -33.22 12.06
CA GLN A 206 -13.54 -32.99 13.47
C GLN A 206 -12.29 -33.76 13.92
N SER A 207 -12.03 -34.94 13.38
CA SER A 207 -10.88 -35.77 13.76
C SER A 207 -9.57 -35.15 13.31
N LEU A 208 -9.60 -34.50 12.15
CA LEU A 208 -8.46 -33.79 11.57
C LEU A 208 -8.41 -32.31 11.94
N LYS A 209 -9.44 -31.79 12.61
CA LYS A 209 -9.65 -30.34 12.84
C LYS A 209 -9.48 -29.58 11.53
N ALA A 210 -10.16 -30.04 10.49
CA ALA A 210 -9.98 -29.57 9.13
C ALA A 210 -11.29 -29.03 8.58
N TYR A 211 -11.26 -27.81 8.08
CA TYR A 211 -12.32 -27.24 7.25
C TYR A 211 -11.86 -27.24 5.81
N SER A 212 -12.69 -27.73 4.89
CA SER A 212 -12.37 -27.75 3.47
C SER A 212 -13.53 -27.28 2.61
N PHE A 213 -13.20 -26.69 1.47
CA PHE A 213 -14.15 -26.24 0.46
C PHE A 213 -13.50 -26.23 -0.92
N ASN A 214 -14.31 -26.30 -1.97
CA ASN A 214 -13.82 -26.24 -3.35
C ASN A 214 -13.87 -24.82 -3.90
N VAL A 215 -12.86 -24.45 -4.70
CA VAL A 215 -12.87 -23.25 -5.55
C VAL A 215 -12.66 -23.62 -7.01
N ASP A 216 -13.34 -22.91 -7.91
CA ASP A 216 -13.34 -23.20 -9.34
C ASP A 216 -12.25 -22.49 -10.15
N LYS A 217 -11.67 -21.41 -9.60
CA LYS A 217 -10.67 -20.57 -10.27
C LYS A 217 -9.36 -20.48 -9.48
N ALA A 218 -8.27 -20.33 -10.22
CA ALA A 218 -6.93 -20.04 -9.72
C ALA A 218 -6.63 -18.54 -9.81
N ASN A 219 -5.66 -18.07 -9.03
CA ASN A 219 -5.15 -16.69 -9.00
C ASN A 219 -6.24 -15.64 -8.70
N ILE A 220 -7.26 -16.06 -7.96
CA ILE A 220 -8.30 -15.22 -7.41
C ILE A 220 -8.11 -15.22 -5.90
N PRO A 221 -7.89 -14.05 -5.28
CA PRO A 221 -7.69 -14.00 -3.84
C PRO A 221 -8.91 -14.54 -3.07
N ILE A 222 -8.63 -15.18 -1.94
CA ILE A 222 -9.63 -15.75 -1.05
C ILE A 222 -9.33 -15.30 0.37
N THR A 223 -10.37 -14.89 1.10
CA THR A 223 -10.32 -14.72 2.55
C THR A 223 -11.30 -15.67 3.21
N VAL A 224 -10.81 -16.44 4.18
CA VAL A 224 -11.65 -17.29 5.03
C VAL A 224 -11.75 -16.67 6.42
N ILE A 225 -12.97 -16.47 6.88
CA ILE A 225 -13.32 -15.94 8.19
C ILE A 225 -13.80 -17.11 9.04
N ILE A 226 -12.98 -17.54 9.99
CA ILE A 226 -13.24 -18.74 10.78
C ILE A 226 -13.49 -18.40 12.25
N PRO A 227 -14.56 -18.92 12.88
CA PRO A 227 -14.76 -18.80 14.31
C PRO A 227 -13.65 -19.54 15.07
N GLN A 228 -13.02 -18.87 16.03
CA GLN A 228 -11.90 -19.43 16.80
C GLN A 228 -12.33 -20.63 17.67
N ASP A 229 -13.59 -20.63 18.13
CA ASP A 229 -14.20 -21.74 18.87
C ASP A 229 -14.44 -22.99 18.01
N LEU A 230 -14.57 -22.83 16.68
CA LEU A 230 -14.67 -23.94 15.75
C LEU A 230 -13.28 -24.50 15.44
N LEU A 231 -12.37 -23.59 15.07
CA LEU A 231 -11.02 -23.93 14.67
C LEU A 231 -10.07 -22.79 15.04
N SER A 232 -9.15 -23.05 15.98
CA SER A 232 -8.17 -22.08 16.45
C SER A 232 -6.84 -22.21 15.71
N GLY A 233 -6.13 -21.10 15.53
CA GLY A 233 -4.80 -21.05 14.95
C GLY A 233 -3.70 -21.65 15.85
N PRO A 234 -2.44 -21.74 15.35
CA PRO A 234 -2.02 -21.33 14.01
C PRO A 234 -2.62 -22.23 12.92
N TYR A 235 -2.85 -21.69 11.73
CA TYR A 235 -3.44 -22.45 10.63
C TYR A 235 -2.38 -23.01 9.68
N VAL A 236 -2.71 -24.13 9.05
CA VAL A 236 -2.01 -24.64 7.87
C VAL A 236 -3.02 -24.74 6.75
N VAL A 237 -2.65 -24.21 5.58
CA VAL A 237 -3.52 -24.17 4.42
C VAL A 237 -2.89 -24.96 3.28
N THR A 238 -3.71 -25.81 2.65
CA THR A 238 -3.32 -26.59 1.48
C THR A 238 -4.33 -26.42 0.35
N ILE A 239 -3.87 -26.60 -0.89
CA ILE A 239 -4.72 -26.75 -2.06
C ILE A 239 -4.42 -28.06 -2.78
N ASN A 240 -5.44 -28.90 -2.94
CA ASN A 240 -5.30 -30.26 -3.44
C ASN A 240 -4.19 -31.04 -2.69
N GLY A 241 -4.11 -30.86 -1.38
CA GLY A 241 -3.10 -31.47 -0.50
C GLY A 241 -1.70 -30.82 -0.52
N ASN A 242 -1.45 -29.81 -1.36
CA ASN A 242 -0.17 -29.11 -1.42
C ASN A 242 -0.17 -27.86 -0.55
N ALA A 243 0.89 -27.64 0.22
CA ALA A 243 1.05 -26.43 1.02
C ALA A 243 0.87 -25.16 0.18
N THR A 244 0.10 -24.20 0.69
CA THR A 244 -0.20 -22.94 0.02
C THR A 244 0.18 -21.78 0.94
N LEU A 245 0.77 -20.74 0.34
CA LEU A 245 1.05 -19.50 1.07
C LEU A 245 -0.26 -18.90 1.54
N HIS A 246 -0.28 -18.54 2.82
CA HIS A 246 -1.42 -17.93 3.46
C HIS A 246 -0.93 -16.96 4.53
N GLN A 247 -1.81 -16.06 4.93
CA GLN A 247 -1.53 -15.10 5.97
C GLN A 247 -2.75 -14.98 6.88
N GLU A 248 -2.53 -15.11 8.18
CA GLU A 248 -3.47 -14.60 9.18
C GLU A 248 -3.22 -13.09 9.30
N PHE A 249 -4.19 -12.27 8.93
CA PHE A 249 -3.97 -10.82 8.76
C PHE A 249 -4.93 -9.93 9.55
N HIS A 250 -6.01 -10.52 10.07
CA HIS A 250 -6.96 -9.81 10.92
C HIS A 250 -7.60 -10.76 11.92
N TYR A 251 -7.88 -10.24 13.10
CA TYR A 251 -8.62 -10.94 14.15
C TYR A 251 -9.59 -9.98 14.80
N ASN A 252 -10.74 -10.50 15.22
CA ASN A 252 -11.57 -9.85 16.20
C ASN A 252 -11.73 -10.77 17.42
N ALA A 253 -12.64 -10.41 18.32
CA ALA A 253 -12.85 -11.17 19.55
C ALA A 253 -13.26 -12.65 19.34
N THR A 254 -13.78 -13.02 18.17
CA THR A 254 -14.41 -14.34 17.94
C THR A 254 -13.92 -15.05 16.68
N HIS A 255 -13.30 -14.34 15.74
CA HIS A 255 -12.93 -14.87 14.42
C HIS A 255 -11.48 -14.54 14.06
N ALA A 256 -10.93 -15.33 13.16
CA ALA A 256 -9.66 -15.08 12.47
C ALA A 256 -9.89 -14.99 10.96
N TRP A 257 -9.12 -14.14 10.29
CA TRP A 257 -9.13 -13.94 8.85
C TRP A 257 -7.86 -14.53 8.26
N ILE A 258 -8.04 -15.47 7.34
CA ILE A 258 -6.96 -16.19 6.67
C ILE A 258 -7.06 -15.85 5.19
N GLY A 259 -6.09 -15.10 4.68
CA GLY A 259 -5.99 -14.79 3.26
C GLY A 259 -5.05 -15.77 2.55
N LEU A 260 -5.44 -16.21 1.36
CA LEU A 260 -4.62 -16.98 0.43
C LEU A 260 -4.87 -16.52 -1.01
N ASP A 261 -3.85 -16.65 -1.86
CA ASP A 261 -3.94 -16.46 -3.32
C ASP A 261 -3.58 -17.79 -4.01
N PRO A 262 -4.56 -18.67 -4.26
CA PRO A 262 -4.31 -20.03 -4.72
C PRO A 262 -3.86 -20.05 -6.19
N VAL A 263 -2.69 -20.62 -6.46
CA VAL A 263 -2.16 -20.75 -7.84
C VAL A 263 -2.88 -21.80 -8.71
N LYS A 264 -3.84 -22.54 -8.13
CA LYS A 264 -4.64 -23.58 -8.79
C LYS A 264 -6.08 -23.53 -8.29
N SER A 265 -7.03 -24.10 -9.03
CA SER A 265 -8.36 -24.41 -8.52
C SER A 265 -8.37 -25.76 -7.79
N GLY A 266 -9.46 -26.07 -7.09
CA GLY A 266 -9.67 -27.34 -6.40
C GLY A 266 -9.99 -27.18 -4.92
N THR A 267 -9.61 -28.17 -4.12
CA THR A 267 -9.98 -28.23 -2.71
C THR A 267 -8.99 -27.44 -1.86
N VAL A 268 -9.46 -26.36 -1.25
CA VAL A 268 -8.78 -25.67 -0.16
C VAL A 268 -9.09 -26.40 1.13
N GLN A 269 -8.05 -26.71 1.91
CA GLN A 269 -8.19 -27.28 3.24
C GLN A 269 -7.39 -26.46 4.24
N ILE A 270 -8.05 -26.08 5.33
CA ILE A 270 -7.50 -25.32 6.44
C ILE A 270 -7.55 -26.21 7.68
N THR A 271 -6.39 -26.45 8.27
CA THR A 271 -6.27 -27.18 9.54
C THR A 271 -5.80 -26.24 10.64
N GLY A 272 -6.43 -26.30 11.80
CA GLY A 272 -6.06 -25.50 12.97
C GLY A 272 -5.11 -26.21 13.92
N GLY A 273 -4.53 -25.43 14.84
CA GLY A 273 -3.67 -25.91 15.91
C GLY A 273 -4.45 -26.58 17.07
N ALA A 274 -3.72 -27.26 17.96
CA ALA A 274 -4.31 -27.75 19.19
C ALA A 274 -4.64 -26.57 20.13
N VAL A 275 -5.89 -26.52 20.60
CA VAL A 275 -6.33 -25.59 21.66
C VAL A 275 -5.38 -25.75 22.85
N GLY A 276 -4.60 -24.71 23.18
CA GLY A 276 -3.81 -24.67 24.42
C GLY A 276 -2.29 -24.56 24.30
N GLN A 277 -1.70 -24.25 23.15
CA GLN A 277 -0.36 -23.65 23.16
C GLN A 277 -0.51 -22.13 23.06
N GLY A 278 -0.08 -21.45 24.12
CA GLY A 278 -0.04 -20.00 24.20
C GLY A 278 0.50 -19.43 22.90
N GLN A 279 -0.25 -18.46 22.39
CA GLN A 279 0.06 -17.66 21.22
C GLN A 279 1.50 -17.16 21.33
N THR A 280 2.44 -17.89 20.72
CA THR A 280 3.64 -17.26 20.21
C THR A 280 3.14 -16.40 19.07
N THR A 281 3.04 -15.10 19.32
CA THR A 281 3.23 -14.13 18.23
C THR A 281 4.37 -14.67 17.37
N PRO A 282 4.15 -14.92 16.06
CA PRO A 282 5.27 -15.05 15.14
C PRO A 282 6.22 -13.87 15.44
N PRO A 283 7.56 -14.05 15.39
CA PRO A 283 8.49 -12.95 15.58
C PRO A 283 7.97 -11.78 14.74
N GLY A 284 7.65 -10.69 15.43
CA GLY A 284 6.68 -9.74 14.94
C GLY A 284 6.90 -9.38 13.48
N SER A 285 5.89 -9.66 12.65
CA SER A 285 5.29 -8.51 12.00
C SER A 285 4.71 -7.66 13.14
N SER A 286 5.58 -6.86 13.76
CA SER A 286 5.14 -5.59 14.28
C SER A 286 4.92 -4.67 13.07
N ASP A 287 4.12 -5.10 12.10
CA ASP A 287 3.42 -4.18 11.20
C ASP A 287 2.18 -3.70 11.96
N SER A 288 2.38 -3.30 13.22
CA SER A 288 1.57 -2.27 13.81
C SER A 288 1.93 -1.02 13.02
N ALA A 289 1.20 -0.79 11.93
CA ALA A 289 1.21 0.48 11.24
C ALA A 289 1.11 1.59 12.30
N THR A 290 2.15 2.41 12.37
CA THR A 290 2.14 3.58 13.23
C THR A 290 1.07 4.54 12.71
N VAL A 291 0.22 5.01 13.62
CA VAL A 291 -0.68 6.14 13.37
C VAL A 291 0.19 7.37 13.11
N GLY A 292 0.42 7.68 11.83
CA GLY A 292 1.00 8.95 11.43
C GLY A 292 -0.01 10.05 11.74
N SER A 293 0.19 10.75 12.86
CA SER A 293 -0.51 12.01 13.13
C SER A 293 0.43 13.17 12.82
N ASN A 294 -0.01 13.96 11.84
CA ASN A 294 0.44 15.29 11.42
C ASN A 294 1.86 15.52 10.86
N PRO A 295 1.99 16.42 9.86
CA PRO A 295 3.26 16.97 9.40
C PRO A 295 3.89 17.88 10.47
N PRO A 296 5.19 18.19 10.39
CA PRO A 296 5.82 19.10 11.33
C PRO A 296 5.21 20.49 11.18
N SER A 297 4.37 20.89 12.14
CA SER A 297 4.08 22.30 12.38
C SER A 297 5.36 22.95 12.88
N SER A 298 6.03 23.73 12.04
CA SER A 298 7.03 24.68 12.51
C SER A 298 6.31 25.71 13.37
N ASP A 299 6.49 25.59 14.70
CA ASP A 299 6.19 26.66 15.64
C ASP A 299 6.94 27.92 15.20
N ASN A 300 6.22 28.83 14.58
CA ASN A 300 6.64 30.21 14.47
C ASN A 300 5.41 31.10 14.45
N SER A 301 5.00 31.59 15.62
CA SER A 301 4.81 33.02 15.85
C SER A 301 4.14 33.27 17.20
N GLY A 302 4.72 34.21 17.94
CA GLY A 302 3.91 35.04 18.83
C GLY A 302 3.02 35.97 18.00
N VAL A 303 1.93 36.38 18.64
CA VAL A 303 1.03 37.52 18.32
C VAL A 303 -0.20 37.20 17.46
N SER A 304 -1.26 36.82 18.18
CA SER A 304 -2.61 37.42 18.26
C SER A 304 -3.23 38.13 17.05
N GLY A 305 -4.39 37.64 16.59
CA GLY A 305 -5.43 38.51 16.01
C GLY A 305 -6.41 37.83 15.03
N SER A 306 -7.70 37.83 15.43
CA SER A 306 -8.92 37.70 14.61
C SER A 306 -9.20 36.40 13.82
N GLY A 307 -9.96 35.53 14.48
CA GLY A 307 -11.19 34.88 14.00
C GLY A 307 -11.40 34.58 12.52
N LEU A 308 -11.35 33.28 12.18
CA LEU A 308 -12.20 32.64 11.18
C LEU A 308 -12.25 31.14 11.52
N ASN A 309 -13.45 30.66 11.90
CA ASN A 309 -13.74 29.24 12.08
C ASN A 309 -13.70 28.56 10.71
N VAL A 310 -12.72 27.69 10.48
CA VAL A 310 -12.77 26.67 9.42
C VAL A 310 -13.00 25.33 10.10
N PRO A 311 -14.01 24.53 9.72
CA PRO A 311 -14.17 23.19 10.26
C PRO A 311 -13.03 22.32 9.73
N SER A 312 -12.14 21.87 10.61
CA SER A 312 -11.16 20.84 10.31
C SER A 312 -11.82 19.47 10.44
N ASP A 313 -12.60 19.09 9.44
CA ASP A 313 -12.95 17.68 9.27
C ASP A 313 -11.93 17.02 8.35
N ASN A 314 -11.66 15.74 8.65
CA ASN A 314 -10.87 14.74 7.89
C ASN A 314 -9.52 14.33 8.53
N THR A 315 -9.53 13.97 9.82
CA THR A 315 -8.51 13.07 10.37
C THR A 315 -8.62 11.72 9.66
N SER A 316 -7.78 11.49 8.65
CA SER A 316 -7.72 10.21 7.92
C SER A 316 -6.59 9.38 8.50
N ILE A 317 -6.89 8.16 8.93
CA ILE A 317 -5.93 7.21 9.50
C ILE A 317 -5.54 6.22 8.39
N TYR A 318 -4.25 5.91 8.27
CA TYR A 318 -3.73 5.03 7.21
C TYR A 318 -2.93 3.86 7.79
N LEU A 319 -2.96 2.73 7.09
CA LEU A 319 -2.03 1.61 7.32
C LEU A 319 -0.85 1.73 6.36
N VAL A 320 0.38 1.90 6.86
CA VAL A 320 1.59 2.06 6.03
C VAL A 320 2.27 0.71 5.82
N ILE A 321 2.49 0.31 4.57
CA ILE A 321 3.26 -0.90 4.21
C ILE A 321 4.56 -0.48 3.52
N GLY A 322 5.70 -0.85 4.11
CA GLY A 322 7.04 -0.63 3.54
C GLY A 322 7.54 -1.86 2.78
N GLY A 323 8.05 -1.69 1.57
CA GLY A 323 8.71 -2.74 0.81
C GLY A 323 10.23 -2.77 1.08
N ILE A 324 10.76 -3.88 1.61
CA ILE A 324 12.19 -4.20 1.54
C ILE A 324 12.35 -5.62 0.99
N ILE A 325 13.02 -5.72 -0.16
CA ILE A 325 13.59 -6.98 -0.65
C ILE A 325 15.00 -7.09 -0.06
N ALA A 326 15.19 -8.12 0.77
CA ALA A 326 16.44 -8.63 1.34
C ALA A 326 17.02 -7.99 2.63
N ALA A 327 17.18 -8.87 3.62
CA ALA A 327 18.04 -8.84 4.82
C ALA A 327 17.78 -7.79 5.92
N GLY A 328 17.04 -8.22 6.95
CA GLY A 328 17.18 -7.87 8.37
C GLY A 328 17.30 -6.38 8.74
N VAL A 329 16.20 -5.79 9.22
CA VAL A 329 16.18 -4.41 9.72
C VAL A 329 16.27 -4.38 11.25
N ALA A 330 17.24 -3.62 11.78
CA ALA A 330 17.28 -3.19 13.17
C ALA A 330 16.50 -1.86 13.30
N GLY A 331 15.50 -1.81 14.19
CA GLY A 331 14.74 -0.59 14.48
C GLY A 331 15.53 0.37 15.37
N ILE A 332 15.54 1.67 15.02
CA ILE A 332 16.08 2.74 15.87
C ILE A 332 14.91 3.43 16.59
N ILE A 333 15.00 3.52 17.91
CA ILE A 333 14.06 4.29 18.76
C ILE A 333 14.71 5.65 19.07
N ILE A 334 14.08 6.76 18.67
CA ILE A 334 14.47 8.11 19.10
C ILE A 334 13.42 8.61 20.10
N VAL A 335 13.76 8.64 21.39
CA VAL A 335 12.93 9.25 22.44
C VAL A 335 13.42 10.68 22.69
N LYS A 336 12.62 11.68 22.32
CA LYS A 336 12.87 13.07 22.71
C LYS A 336 12.17 13.35 24.04
N LYS A 337 12.93 13.38 25.14
CA LYS A 337 12.44 13.74 26.47
C LYS A 337 12.26 15.24 26.58
N THR A 338 11.03 15.74 26.47
CA THR A 338 10.69 17.12 26.82
C THR A 338 10.59 17.25 28.35
N ARG A 339 11.52 17.98 28.97
CA ARG A 339 11.39 18.43 30.36
C ARG A 339 10.52 19.69 30.38
N SER A 340 9.33 19.59 30.96
CA SER A 340 8.52 20.76 31.32
C SER A 340 9.18 21.54 32.46
N LYS A 341 9.42 22.84 32.26
CA LYS A 341 9.84 23.75 33.33
C LYS A 341 8.65 24.04 34.28
N PRO A 342 8.88 24.14 35.60
CA PRO A 342 7.80 24.45 36.53
C PRO A 342 7.36 25.91 36.40
N VAL A 343 6.05 26.11 36.42
CA VAL A 343 5.39 27.42 36.43
C VAL A 343 5.55 28.05 37.82
N PRO A 344 5.96 29.33 37.96
CA PRO A 344 5.93 30.01 39.25
C PRO A 344 4.48 30.35 39.62
N LYS A 345 4.11 30.09 40.88
CA LYS A 345 2.84 30.54 41.45
C LYS A 345 2.89 32.04 41.80
N PRO A 346 1.73 32.73 41.77
CA PRO A 346 1.62 34.17 42.06
C PRO A 346 2.05 34.53 43.48
#